data_AF-A0A4Q1F1J9-F1
#
_entry.id   AF-A0A4Q1F1J9-F1
#
_cell.length_a   1.000
_cell.length_b   1.000
_cell.length_c   1.000
_cell.angle_alpha   90.00
_cell.angle_beta   90.00
_cell.angle_gamma   90.00
#
_symmetry.space_group_name_H-M   'P 1'
#
loop_
_entity.id
_entity.type
_entity.pdbx_description
1 polymer ?
#
loop_
_entity_poly.entity_id
_entity_poly.type
_entity_poly.pdbx_seq_one_letter_code
_entity_poly.pdbx_strand_id
1 'polypeptide(L)' 'AAGCISESSGNIVVSNFICAVTETTSSINGYTGGTTPALTLNDKLNGAAVVVGTNPGEVKVTPVTVPTGLT' A
#
# COMPACT_ATOMS: atom_id res chain seq x y z
N ALA A 1 47.86 -2.64 -24.98
CA ALA A 1 47.41 -3.28 -23.74
C ALA A 1 45.89 -3.23 -23.71
N ALA A 2 45.23 -4.35 -23.46
CA ALA A 2 43.78 -4.43 -23.37
C ALA A 2 43.28 -3.44 -22.31
N GLY A 3 42.42 -2.50 -22.72
CA GLY A 3 41.76 -1.59 -21.80
C GLY A 3 40.81 -2.40 -20.91
N CYS A 4 40.81 -2.14 -19.61
CA CYS A 4 39.86 -2.76 -18.69
C CYS A 4 38.44 -2.45 -19.18
N ILE A 5 37.67 -3.48 -19.53
CA ILE A 5 36.23 -3.37 -19.76
C ILE A 5 35.52 -4.02 -18.58
N SER A 6 34.62 -3.28 -17.94
CA SER A 6 33.69 -3.84 -16.97
C SER A 6 32.50 -4.41 -17.73
N GLU A 7 32.06 -5.62 -17.38
CA GLU A 7 30.83 -6.17 -17.94
C GLU A 7 29.59 -5.43 -17.42
N SER A 8 28.54 -5.43 -18.24
CA SER A 8 27.23 -4.95 -17.80
C SER A 8 26.68 -5.90 -16.74
N SER A 9 26.47 -5.38 -15.52
CA SER A 9 25.74 -6.09 -14.48
C SER A 9 24.33 -5.53 -14.38
N GLY A 10 23.33 -6.40 -14.54
CA GLY A 10 21.92 -6.06 -14.38
C GLY A 10 21.16 -7.17 -13.68
N ASN A 11 20.95 -7.05 -12.37
CA ASN A 11 20.02 -7.92 -11.64
C ASN A 11 18.63 -7.26 -11.63
N ILE A 12 17.88 -7.40 -12.72
CA ILE A 12 16.50 -6.90 -12.78
C ILE A 12 15.57 -7.98 -12.21
N VAL A 13 15.07 -7.76 -11.00
CA VAL A 13 13.99 -8.55 -10.43
C VAL A 13 12.66 -7.88 -10.76
N VAL A 14 11.87 -8.52 -11.62
CA VAL A 14 10.49 -8.10 -11.87
C VAL A 14 9.59 -8.82 -10.89
N SER A 15 9.22 -8.13 -9.82
CA SER A 15 8.15 -8.58 -8.92
C SER A 15 6.83 -8.02 -9.45
N ASN A 16 5.85 -8.88 -9.70
CA ASN A 16 4.48 -8.48 -10.06
C ASN A 16 3.47 -9.31 -9.26
N PHE A 17 3.53 -9.16 -7.94
CA PHE A 17 2.66 -9.88 -7.01
C PHE A 17 2.32 -9.02 -5.80
N ILE A 18 1.17 -9.33 -5.21
CA ILE A 18 0.72 -8.76 -3.94
C ILE A 18 0.99 -9.81 -2.86
N CYS A 19 1.74 -9.42 -1.84
CA CYS A 19 1.86 -10.18 -0.60
C CYS A 19 0.82 -9.62 0.37
N ALA A 20 -0.34 -10.28 0.42
CA ALA A 20 -1.42 -9.92 1.33
C ALA A 20 -1.25 -10.65 2.66
N VAL A 21 -1.36 -9.93 3.76
CA VAL A 21 -1.46 -10.47 5.11
C VAL A 21 -2.89 -10.21 5.58
N THR A 22 -3.47 -11.12 6.34
CA THR A 22 -4.86 -10.93 6.81
C THR A 22 -4.89 -10.04 8.05
N GLU A 23 -5.71 -9.00 8.03
CA GLU A 23 -5.94 -8.15 9.18
C GLU A 23 -6.93 -8.79 10.16
N THR A 24 -6.69 -8.58 11.45
CA THR A 24 -7.72 -8.76 12.47
C THR A 24 -8.07 -7.39 13.02
N THR A 25 -9.26 -6.89 12.69
CA THR A 25 -9.75 -5.60 13.16
C THR A 25 -10.76 -5.79 14.28
N SER A 26 -10.74 -4.90 15.27
CA SER A 26 -11.83 -4.80 16.25
C SER A 26 -13.16 -4.46 15.55
N SER A 27 -14.27 -4.95 16.06
CA SER A 27 -15.60 -4.61 15.54
C SER A 27 -15.88 -3.12 15.66
N ILE A 28 -16.38 -2.49 14.59
CA ILE A 28 -16.92 -1.13 14.60
C ILE A 28 -18.45 -1.23 14.69
N ASN A 29 -19.05 -0.51 15.63
CA ASN A 29 -20.51 -0.43 15.75
C ASN A 29 -21.08 0.49 14.66
N GLY A 30 -22.04 -0.01 13.87
CA GLY A 30 -22.62 0.74 12.74
C GLY A 30 -23.46 1.97 13.13
N TYR A 31 -23.93 2.07 14.38
CA TYR A 31 -24.72 3.22 14.86
C TYR A 31 -23.84 4.37 15.36
N THR A 32 -22.86 4.08 16.23
CA THR A 32 -21.91 5.11 16.69
C THR A 32 -20.82 5.43 15.67
N GLY A 33 -20.59 4.53 14.70
CA GLY A 33 -19.46 4.61 13.79
C GLY A 33 -18.13 4.37 14.52
N GLY A 34 -17.03 4.74 13.85
CA GLY A 34 -15.67 4.63 14.38
C GLY A 34 -14.61 4.86 13.31
N THR A 35 -13.35 4.65 13.67
CA THR A 35 -12.22 4.75 12.75
C THR A 35 -11.82 3.38 12.23
N THR A 36 -11.85 3.18 10.92
CA THR A 36 -11.27 1.99 10.29
C THR A 36 -9.74 2.06 10.41
N PRO A 37 -9.06 1.07 11.02
CA PRO A 37 -7.60 0.98 10.99
C PRO A 37 -7.06 0.88 9.56
N ALA A 38 -5.77 1.16 9.38
CA ALA A 38 -5.14 0.98 8.07
C ALA A 38 -5.17 -0.50 7.67
N LEU A 39 -5.74 -0.80 6.49
CA LEU A 39 -5.87 -2.17 5.98
C LEU A 39 -4.73 -2.59 5.04
N THR A 40 -3.83 -1.67 4.68
CA THR A 40 -2.72 -1.95 3.75
C THR A 40 -1.36 -1.90 4.43
N LEU A 41 -1.31 -1.82 5.76
CA LEU A 41 -0.10 -1.46 6.51
C LEU A 41 0.98 -2.55 6.48
N ASN A 42 0.55 -3.81 6.49
CA ASN A 42 1.35 -5.04 6.51
C ASN A 42 1.45 -5.71 5.14
N ASP A 43 0.75 -5.19 4.13
CA ASP A 43 0.79 -5.71 2.77
C ASP A 43 1.98 -5.16 1.98
N LYS A 44 2.41 -5.94 0.99
CA LYS A 44 3.45 -5.51 0.05
C LYS A 44 3.02 -5.66 -1.41
N LEU A 45 3.25 -4.61 -2.19
CA LEU A 45 3.22 -4.66 -3.64
C LEU A 45 4.66 -4.75 -4.14
N ASN A 46 4.99 -5.84 -4.85
CA ASN A 46 6.29 -6.02 -5.45
C ASN A 46 7.47 -5.93 -4.46
N GLY A 47 7.22 -6.32 -3.21
CA GLY A 47 8.20 -6.28 -2.11
C GLY A 47 8.28 -4.95 -1.34
N ALA A 48 7.61 -3.90 -1.82
CA ALA A 48 7.52 -2.60 -1.15
C ALA A 48 6.17 -2.44 -0.44
N ALA A 49 6.07 -1.53 0.54
CA ALA A 49 4.81 -1.23 1.22
C ALA A 49 3.77 -0.71 0.21
N VAL A 50 2.51 -1.12 0.38
CA VAL A 50 1.42 -0.69 -0.50
C VAL A 50 1.12 0.80 -0.30
N VAL A 51 1.02 1.55 -1.40
CA VAL A 51 0.49 2.92 -1.43
C VAL A 51 -0.61 2.98 -2.48
N VAL A 52 -1.77 3.55 -2.11
CA VAL A 52 -2.96 3.59 -2.96
C VAL A 52 -3.15 4.98 -3.57
N GLY A 53 -3.24 5.03 -4.89
CA GLY A 53 -3.69 6.21 -5.63
C GLY A 53 -2.76 7.41 -5.53
N THR A 54 -1.54 7.27 -6.03
CA THR A 54 -0.56 8.37 -6.05
C THR A 54 -0.42 9.02 -7.42
N ASN A 55 -0.78 8.32 -8.50
CA ASN A 55 -0.62 8.85 -9.85
C ASN A 55 -1.88 9.61 -10.33
N PRO A 56 -1.72 10.56 -11.27
CA PRO A 56 -2.85 11.25 -11.87
C PRO A 56 -3.86 10.27 -12.49
N GLY A 57 -5.14 10.45 -12.16
CA GLY A 57 -6.22 9.59 -12.63
C GLY A 57 -6.46 8.32 -11.81
N GLU A 58 -5.57 7.99 -10.86
CA GLU A 58 -5.82 6.91 -9.90
C GLU A 58 -6.76 7.36 -8.77
N VAL A 59 -7.49 6.40 -8.21
CA VAL A 59 -8.34 6.63 -7.05
C VAL A 59 -7.50 6.65 -5.77
N LYS A 60 -7.48 7.77 -5.07
CA LYS A 60 -6.82 7.93 -3.78
C LYS A 60 -7.78 7.69 -2.62
N VAL A 61 -7.41 6.84 -1.67
CA VAL A 61 -8.12 6.71 -0.39
C VAL A 61 -7.66 7.82 0.53
N THR A 62 -8.54 8.77 0.82
CA THR A 62 -8.26 9.86 1.76
C THR A 62 -9.12 9.65 3.00
N PRO A 63 -8.53 9.51 4.20
CA PRO A 63 -9.29 9.49 5.43
C PRO A 63 -10.05 10.80 5.59
N VAL A 64 -11.33 10.72 5.93
CA VAL A 64 -12.15 11.88 6.28
C VAL A 64 -12.68 11.70 7.70
N THR A 65 -12.64 12.78 8.48
CA THR A 65 -13.35 12.82 9.76
C THR A 65 -14.78 13.20 9.49
N VAL A 66 -15.72 12.32 9.85
CA VAL A 66 -17.15 12.62 9.77
C VAL A 66 -17.53 13.49 10.98
N PRO A 67 -18.28 14.59 10.80
CA PRO A 67 -18.72 15.42 11.93
C PRO A 67 -19.60 14.62 12.91
N THR A 68 -19.49 14.94 14.19
CA THR A 68 -20.35 14.34 15.21
C THR A 68 -21.82 14.69 14.96
N GLY A 69 -22.72 13.72 15.12
CA GLY A 69 -24.17 13.92 14.97
C GLY A 69 -24.75 13.63 13.59
N LEU A 70 -23.93 13.28 12.59
CA LEU A 70 -24.40 12.55 11.41
C LEU A 70 -24.35 11.05 11.73
N THR A 71 -25.40 10.54 12.38
CA THR A 71 -25.69 9.11 12.52
C THR A 71 -26.38 8.57 11.28
#